data_AF-A0A842MKZ8-F1
#
_entry.id   AF-A0A842MKZ8-F1
#
_cell.length_a   1.000
_cell.length_b   1.000
_cell.length_c   1.000
_cell.angle_alpha   90.00
_cell.angle_beta   90.00
_cell.angle_gamma   90.00
#
_symmetry.space_group_name_H-M   'P 1'
#
loop_
_entity.id
_entity.type
_entity.pdbx_description
1 polymer ?
#
loop_
_entity_poly.entity_id
_entity_poly.type
_entity_poly.pdbx_seq_one_letter_code
_entity_poly.pdbx_strand_id
1 'polypeptide(L)'
;MQITLDLINRIRDEVLSGKPKTQVSRELKISYRLVKHFTKDIPRRYIYTKEKVEQIRKMVRELGCKAEVARRLGIPYCIVIKYTSDIKVRNKTLGERTWEMLKEIMEKGYVFTNAKNPSTKVYILRKHFPKIQWVRVKGKGIAFIPEKKEEAMEALLERINKKVWSYHDLAKIRKLFDVK
;
A
#
# COMPACT_ATOMS: atom_id res chain seq x y z
N MET A 1 -5.00 19.65 44.63
CA MET A 1 -3.74 20.14 44.01
C MET A 1 -4.08 21.41 43.26
N GLN A 2 -3.63 22.56 43.72
CA GLN A 2 -3.82 23.82 42.99
C GLN A 2 -2.92 23.79 41.74
N ILE A 3 -3.51 24.09 40.59
CA ILE A 3 -2.81 24.08 39.30
C ILE A 3 -2.33 25.52 39.09
N THR A 4 -1.01 25.71 38.99
CA THR A 4 -0.42 27.02 38.74
C THR A 4 -0.63 27.45 37.28
N LEU A 5 -0.71 28.76 37.05
CA LEU A 5 -0.83 29.33 35.71
C LEU A 5 0.36 28.91 34.82
N ASP A 6 1.56 28.85 35.41
CA ASP A 6 2.78 28.41 34.72
C ASP A 6 2.68 26.99 34.18
N LEU A 7 2.06 26.07 34.93
CA LEU A 7 1.85 24.71 34.48
C LEU A 7 0.86 24.65 33.31
N ILE A 8 -0.19 25.49 33.33
CA ILE A 8 -1.17 25.58 32.25
C ILE A 8 -0.48 26.09 30.96
N ASN A 9 0.31 27.16 31.07
CA ASN A 9 1.03 27.72 29.93
C ASN A 9 2.02 26.72 29.35
N ARG A 10 2.79 26.03 30.20
CA ARG A 10 3.72 24.98 29.78
C ARG A 10 3.02 23.82 29.05
N ILE A 11 1.86 23.37 29.53
CA ILE A 11 1.06 22.35 28.84
C ILE A 11 0.66 22.83 27.43
N ARG A 12 0.24 24.09 27.32
CA ARG A 12 -0.21 24.66 26.04
C ARG A 12 0.95 24.79 25.06
N ASP A 13 2.09 25.30 25.50
CA ASP A 13 3.28 25.48 24.65
C ASP A 13 3.79 24.14 24.10
N GLU A 14 3.83 23.10 24.94
CA GLU A 14 4.24 21.75 24.53
C GLU A 14 3.26 21.10 23.53
N VAL A 15 1.97 21.40 23.64
CA VAL A 15 0.97 20.90 22.67
C VAL A 15 1.00 21.73 21.38
N LEU A 16 1.21 23.05 21.48
CA LEU A 16 1.37 23.95 20.33
C LEU A 16 2.64 23.65 19.52
N SER A 17 3.71 23.21 20.18
CA SER A 17 4.94 22.73 19.52
C SER A 17 4.72 21.40 18.77
N GLY A 18 3.55 20.76 18.93
CA GLY A 18 3.13 19.59 18.18
C GLY A 18 3.30 18.27 18.92
N LYS A 19 3.71 18.27 20.20
CA LYS A 19 3.75 17.03 20.96
C LYS A 19 2.35 16.46 21.18
N PRO A 20 2.16 15.13 21.10
CA PRO A 20 0.88 14.53 21.40
C PRO A 20 0.55 14.70 22.89
N LYS A 21 -0.72 15.05 23.18
CA LYS A 21 -1.22 15.26 24.55
C LYS A 21 -0.92 14.10 25.52
N THR A 22 -0.80 12.87 25.00
CA THR A 22 -0.40 11.68 25.77
C THR A 22 1.07 11.71 26.20
N GLN A 23 1.97 12.22 25.35
CA GLN A 23 3.37 12.42 25.68
C GLN A 23 3.53 13.53 26.71
N VAL A 24 2.87 14.68 26.52
CA VAL A 24 2.88 15.80 27.48
C VAL A 24 2.40 15.34 28.87
N SER A 25 1.35 14.52 28.93
CA SER A 25 0.86 13.92 30.17
C SER A 25 1.91 13.05 30.88
N ARG A 26 2.69 12.25 30.13
CA ARG A 26 3.75 11.40 30.69
C ARG A 26 4.95 12.22 31.18
N GLU A 27 5.40 13.18 30.38
CA GLU A 27 6.58 14.02 30.70
C GLU A 27 6.33 14.90 31.93
N LEU A 28 5.15 15.52 32.02
CA LEU A 28 4.79 16.39 33.14
C LEU A 28 4.18 15.65 34.34
N LYS A 29 4.03 14.31 34.28
CA LYS A 29 3.41 13.48 35.31
C LYS A 29 2.02 13.98 35.75
N ILE A 30 1.22 14.46 34.80
CA ILE A 30 -0.14 14.97 35.02
C ILE A 30 -1.19 14.09 34.34
N SER A 31 -2.41 14.08 34.87
CA SER A 31 -3.51 13.32 34.27
C SER A 31 -3.80 13.77 32.85
N TYR A 32 -3.93 12.82 31.92
CA TYR A 32 -4.31 13.07 30.54
C TYR A 32 -5.62 13.86 30.41
N ARG A 33 -6.57 13.65 31.34
CA ARG A 33 -7.85 14.41 31.37
C ARG A 33 -7.62 15.90 31.57
N LEU A 34 -6.64 16.26 32.41
CA LEU A 34 -6.28 17.63 32.73
C LEU A 34 -5.60 18.31 31.54
N VAL A 35 -4.66 17.63 30.88
CA VAL A 35 -4.07 18.10 29.61
C VAL A 35 -5.16 18.36 28.57
N LYS A 36 -6.10 17.44 28.41
CA LYS A 36 -7.22 17.58 27.46
C LYS A 36 -8.13 18.77 27.81
N HIS A 37 -8.36 19.03 29.10
CA HIS A 37 -9.18 20.13 29.58
C HIS A 37 -8.57 21.49 29.20
N PHE A 38 -7.29 21.72 29.51
CA PHE A 38 -6.61 23.01 29.25
C PHE A 38 -6.17 23.24 27.80
N THR A 39 -6.32 22.23 26.95
CA THR A 39 -6.00 22.32 25.51
C THR A 39 -7.21 21.98 24.65
N LYS A 40 -8.43 22.16 25.17
CA LYS A 40 -9.67 21.81 24.46
C LYS A 40 -9.83 22.62 23.16
N ASP A 41 -9.35 23.85 23.17
CA ASP A 41 -9.28 24.78 22.05
C ASP A 41 -8.22 24.39 21.01
N ILE A 42 -7.17 23.66 21.42
CA ILE A 42 -6.11 23.23 20.51
C ILE A 42 -6.59 21.98 19.73
N PRO A 43 -6.64 22.04 18.39
CA PRO A 43 -7.14 20.95 17.56
C PRO A 43 -6.33 19.67 17.79
N ARG A 44 -7.04 18.55 17.94
CA ARG A 44 -6.43 17.23 18.21
C ARG A 44 -5.56 16.72 17.05
N ARG A 45 -5.78 17.22 15.84
CA ARG A 45 -5.06 16.81 14.62
C ARG A 45 -3.99 17.85 14.34
N TYR A 46 -2.78 17.39 14.04
CA TYR A 46 -1.70 18.26 13.57
C TYR A 46 -2.19 19.03 12.32
N ILE A 47 -2.43 20.32 12.49
CA ILE A 47 -2.77 21.22 11.39
C ILE A 47 -1.45 21.74 10.87
N TYR A 48 -1.08 21.31 9.67
CA TYR A 48 0.10 21.84 9.00
C TYR A 48 -0.13 23.30 8.65
N THR A 49 0.89 24.15 8.80
CA THR A 49 0.84 25.54 8.36
C THR A 49 0.55 25.61 6.86
N LYS A 50 -0.04 26.73 6.41
CA LYS A 50 -0.35 26.94 4.98
C LYS A 50 0.90 26.79 4.11
N GLU A 51 2.03 27.29 4.59
CA GLU A 51 3.35 27.16 3.94
C GLU A 51 3.75 25.69 3.76
N LYS A 52 3.61 24.88 4.81
CA LYS A 52 3.95 23.45 4.75
C LYS A 52 3.01 22.69 3.84
N VAL A 53 1.73 23.06 3.80
CA VAL A 53 0.75 22.50 2.86
C VAL A 53 1.13 22.84 1.42
N GLU A 54 1.52 24.09 1.13
CA GLU A 54 1.93 24.45 -0.24
C GLU A 54 3.26 23.76 -0.62
N GLN A 55 4.18 23.57 0.32
CA GLN A 55 5.39 22.78 0.10
C GLN A 55 5.04 21.33 -0.31
N ILE A 56 4.11 20.68 0.39
CA ILE A 56 3.62 19.34 0.04
C ILE A 56 3.03 19.34 -1.38
N ARG A 57 2.18 20.32 -1.70
CA ARG A 57 1.50 20.42 -3.01
C ARG A 57 2.51 20.63 -4.13
N LYS A 58 3.48 21.53 -3.97
CA LYS A 58 4.56 21.79 -4.92
C LYS A 58 5.34 20.50 -5.24
N MET A 59 5.82 19.79 -4.21
CA MET A 59 6.56 18.54 -4.43
C MET A 59 5.71 17.42 -5.05
N VAL A 60 4.41 17.34 -4.75
CA VAL A 60 3.54 16.36 -5.41
C VAL A 60 3.38 16.65 -6.90
N ARG A 61 3.29 17.93 -7.30
CA ARG A 61 3.25 18.33 -8.72
C ARG A 61 4.58 18.01 -9.42
N GLU A 62 5.70 18.25 -8.77
CA GLU A 62 7.06 18.00 -9.30
C GLU A 62 7.37 16.50 -9.42
N LEU A 63 7.19 15.72 -8.34
CA LEU A 63 7.57 14.30 -8.31
C LEU A 63 6.53 13.38 -8.94
N GLY A 64 5.25 13.77 -8.93
CA GLY A 64 4.18 12.89 -9.39
C GLY A 64 4.05 11.60 -8.58
N CYS A 65 4.48 11.58 -7.31
CA CYS A 65 4.33 10.43 -6.42
C CYS A 65 4.08 10.87 -4.96
N LYS A 66 2.85 10.69 -4.46
CA LYS A 66 2.47 11.07 -3.08
C LYS A 66 3.23 10.27 -2.01
N ALA A 67 3.54 9.00 -2.30
CA ALA A 67 4.25 8.13 -1.36
C ALA A 67 5.72 8.53 -1.20
N GLU A 68 6.36 9.00 -2.27
CA GLU A 68 7.71 9.51 -2.21
C GLU A 68 7.78 10.85 -1.46
N VAL A 69 6.83 11.76 -1.70
CA VAL A 69 6.72 13.02 -0.95
C VAL A 69 6.57 12.76 0.55
N ALA A 70 5.73 11.79 0.93
CA ALA A 70 5.57 11.39 2.34
C ALA A 70 6.89 10.96 2.97
N ARG A 71 7.68 10.13 2.27
CA ARG A 71 9.00 9.68 2.73
C ARG A 71 10.00 10.84 2.85
N ARG A 72 10.10 11.70 1.83
CA ARG A 72 11.05 12.83 1.82
C ARG A 72 10.77 13.86 2.91
N LEU A 73 9.49 14.11 3.21
CA LEU A 73 9.09 15.08 4.23
C LEU A 73 8.97 14.49 5.64
N GLY A 74 9.06 13.16 5.80
CA GLY A 74 8.78 12.51 7.08
C GLY A 74 7.33 12.69 7.54
N ILE A 75 6.38 12.83 6.61
CA ILE A 75 4.96 13.07 6.89
C ILE A 75 4.15 11.80 6.61
N PRO A 76 3.15 11.45 7.43
CA PRO A 76 2.28 10.31 7.16
C PRO A 76 1.60 10.40 5.79
N TYR A 77 1.60 9.30 5.04
CA TYR A 77 1.03 9.25 3.68
C TYR A 77 -0.43 9.72 3.59
N CYS A 78 -1.25 9.40 4.61
CA CYS A 78 -2.65 9.82 4.67
C CYS A 78 -2.81 11.35 4.73
N ILE A 79 -1.85 12.06 5.31
CA ILE A 79 -1.82 13.53 5.35
C ILE A 79 -1.52 14.10 3.96
N VAL A 80 -0.54 13.53 3.27
CA VAL A 80 -0.21 13.94 1.89
C VAL A 80 -1.43 13.74 0.99
N ILE A 81 -2.12 12.60 1.09
CA ILE A 81 -3.38 12.35 0.37
C ILE A 81 -4.41 13.44 0.68
N LYS A 82 -4.63 13.75 1.96
CA LYS A 82 -5.63 14.72 2.40
C LYS A 82 -5.43 16.09 1.73
N TYR A 83 -4.20 16.61 1.75
CA TYR A 83 -3.88 17.95 1.23
C TYR A 83 -3.64 18.02 -0.28
N THR A 84 -3.60 16.89 -0.97
CA THR A 84 -3.36 16.82 -2.42
C THR A 84 -4.44 15.99 -3.13
N SER A 85 -5.61 15.85 -2.52
CA SER A 85 -6.71 15.03 -3.03
C SER A 85 -7.20 15.49 -4.40
N ASP A 86 -7.13 16.80 -4.65
CA ASP A 86 -7.43 17.48 -5.92
C ASP A 86 -6.36 17.27 -7.00
N ILE A 87 -5.11 16.99 -6.61
CA ILE A 87 -4.01 16.80 -7.56
C ILE A 87 -4.10 15.38 -8.13
N LYS A 88 -4.50 15.29 -9.40
CA LYS A 88 -4.43 14.06 -10.20
C LYS A 88 -2.98 13.72 -10.48
N VAL A 89 -2.41 12.95 -9.56
CA VAL A 89 -1.10 12.35 -9.78
C VAL A 89 -1.25 11.26 -10.84
N ARG A 90 -0.35 11.26 -11.83
CA ARG A 90 -0.24 10.18 -12.81
C ARG A 90 0.07 8.90 -12.04
N ASN A 91 -0.97 8.14 -11.64
CA ASN A 91 -0.84 6.76 -11.19
C ASN A 91 -0.28 5.95 -12.37
N LYS A 92 1.04 5.92 -12.55
CA LYS A 92 1.61 5.53 -13.85
C LYS A 92 2.92 4.75 -13.77
N THR A 93 3.14 4.01 -12.70
CA THR A 93 4.17 2.96 -12.75
C THR A 93 3.65 1.72 -12.07
N LEU A 94 3.88 0.59 -12.74
CA LEU A 94 3.83 -0.71 -12.10
C LEU A 94 4.77 -0.62 -10.90
N GLY A 95 4.27 -0.87 -9.69
CA GLY A 95 5.15 -0.93 -8.53
C GLY A 95 6.25 -1.96 -8.80
N GLU A 96 7.45 -1.77 -8.22
CA GLU A 96 8.64 -2.59 -8.47
C GLU A 96 8.35 -4.10 -8.53
N ARG A 97 7.65 -4.66 -7.53
CA ARG A 97 7.26 -6.07 -7.50
C ARG A 97 6.30 -6.51 -8.63
N THR A 98 5.54 -5.59 -9.18
CA THR A 98 4.65 -5.81 -10.33
C THR A 98 5.46 -5.76 -11.61
N TRP A 99 6.49 -4.91 -11.66
CA TRP A 99 7.45 -4.87 -12.75
C TRP A 99 8.33 -6.13 -12.80
N GLU A 100 8.83 -6.60 -11.67
CA GLU A 100 9.53 -7.89 -11.56
C GLU A 100 8.66 -9.05 -12.07
N MET A 101 7.39 -9.06 -11.68
CA MET A 101 6.42 -10.05 -12.14
C MET A 101 6.21 -9.99 -13.65
N LEU A 102 6.13 -8.78 -14.22
CA LEU A 102 6.05 -8.61 -15.67
C LEU A 102 7.32 -9.12 -16.37
N LYS A 103 8.50 -8.77 -15.85
CA LYS A 103 9.78 -9.22 -16.40
C LYS A 103 9.87 -10.75 -16.42
N GLU A 104 9.47 -11.40 -15.33
CA GLU A 104 9.43 -12.86 -15.24
C GLU A 104 8.44 -13.47 -16.25
N ILE A 105 7.26 -12.87 -16.42
CA ILE A 105 6.28 -13.29 -17.45
C ILE A 105 6.87 -13.14 -18.87
N MET A 106 7.60 -12.07 -19.16
CA MET A 106 8.18 -11.85 -20.49
C MET A 106 9.31 -12.84 -20.79
N GLU A 107 10.13 -13.17 -19.79
CA GLU A 107 11.25 -14.12 -19.94
C GLU A 107 10.74 -15.57 -20.02
N LYS A 108 9.95 -16.00 -19.03
CA LYS A 108 9.53 -17.40 -18.89
C LYS A 108 8.21 -17.71 -19.61
N GLY A 109 7.38 -16.69 -19.87
CA GLY A 109 5.99 -16.84 -20.33
C GLY A 109 4.97 -16.92 -19.20
N TYR A 110 5.42 -17.11 -17.96
CA TYR A 110 4.54 -17.24 -16.80
C TYR A 110 5.23 -16.83 -15.50
N VAL A 111 4.43 -16.58 -14.47
CA VAL A 111 4.89 -16.32 -13.11
C VAL A 111 3.92 -16.91 -12.08
N PHE A 112 4.49 -17.49 -11.04
CA PHE A 112 3.70 -17.97 -9.92
C PHE A 112 3.37 -16.86 -8.94
N THR A 113 2.16 -16.93 -8.41
CA THR A 113 1.65 -15.93 -7.50
C THR A 113 1.34 -16.57 -6.15
N ASN A 114 1.93 -16.04 -5.08
CA ASN A 114 1.71 -16.55 -3.73
C ASN A 114 0.30 -16.20 -3.26
N ALA A 115 -0.40 -17.19 -2.70
CA ALA A 115 -1.85 -17.19 -2.46
C ALA A 115 -2.40 -16.07 -1.56
N LYS A 116 -1.56 -15.38 -0.78
CA LYS A 116 -2.03 -14.43 0.23
C LYS A 116 -2.63 -13.14 -0.35
N ASN A 117 -2.10 -12.61 -1.47
CA ASN A 117 -2.67 -11.43 -2.17
C ASN A 117 -2.19 -11.32 -3.65
N PRO A 118 -2.34 -12.38 -4.46
CA PRO A 118 -1.87 -12.37 -5.85
C PRO A 118 -2.77 -11.53 -6.77
N SER A 119 -4.06 -11.40 -6.41
CA SER A 119 -5.10 -10.81 -7.24
C SER A 119 -4.83 -9.34 -7.58
N THR A 120 -4.37 -8.52 -6.62
CA THR A 120 -4.18 -7.08 -6.86
C THR A 120 -3.08 -6.81 -7.89
N LYS A 121 -1.95 -7.53 -7.81
CA LYS A 121 -0.83 -7.33 -8.74
C LYS A 121 -1.17 -7.82 -10.14
N VAL A 122 -1.74 -9.02 -10.24
CA VAL A 122 -2.18 -9.58 -11.51
C VAL A 122 -3.29 -8.73 -12.13
N TYR A 123 -4.20 -8.20 -11.33
CA TYR A 123 -5.24 -7.26 -11.79
C TYR A 123 -4.63 -5.99 -12.38
N ILE A 124 -3.65 -5.39 -11.70
CA ILE A 124 -2.93 -4.22 -12.22
C ILE A 124 -2.23 -4.58 -13.54
N LEU A 125 -1.55 -5.73 -13.60
CA LEU A 125 -0.91 -6.19 -14.84
C LEU A 125 -1.92 -6.34 -15.98
N ARG A 126 -3.05 -7.01 -15.74
CA ARG A 126 -4.11 -7.21 -16.76
C ARG A 126 -4.73 -5.92 -17.24
N LYS A 127 -4.80 -4.89 -16.38
CA LYS A 127 -5.27 -3.56 -16.77
C LYS A 127 -4.36 -2.91 -17.83
N HIS A 128 -3.05 -3.17 -17.77
CA HIS A 128 -2.07 -2.65 -18.72
C HIS A 128 -1.79 -3.63 -19.88
N PHE A 129 -1.90 -4.93 -19.64
CA PHE A 129 -1.61 -6.01 -20.57
C PHE A 129 -2.77 -7.02 -20.58
N PRO A 130 -3.87 -6.72 -21.30
CA PRO A 130 -5.08 -7.55 -21.27
C PRO A 130 -4.88 -9.00 -21.75
N LYS A 131 -3.82 -9.25 -22.52
CA LYS A 131 -3.44 -10.59 -22.98
C LYS A 131 -3.02 -11.51 -21.84
N ILE A 132 -2.51 -10.99 -20.72
CA ILE A 132 -2.09 -11.82 -19.59
C ILE A 132 -3.31 -12.53 -19.00
N GLN A 133 -3.26 -13.86 -18.99
CA GLN A 133 -4.27 -14.72 -18.38
C GLN A 133 -3.85 -15.09 -16.96
N TRP A 134 -4.82 -15.48 -16.13
CA TRP A 134 -4.58 -15.91 -14.76
C TRP A 134 -5.47 -17.06 -14.40
N VAL A 135 -4.87 -18.13 -13.89
CA VAL A 135 -5.55 -19.36 -13.48
C VAL A 135 -5.15 -19.68 -12.05
N ARG A 136 -6.09 -20.22 -11.28
CA ARG A 136 -5.86 -20.67 -9.90
C ARG A 136 -6.33 -22.11 -9.72
N VAL A 137 -5.43 -22.98 -9.28
CA VAL A 137 -5.69 -24.39 -9.02
C VAL A 137 -5.14 -24.77 -7.65
N LYS A 138 -5.98 -25.35 -6.78
CA LYS A 138 -5.59 -25.84 -5.44
C LYS A 138 -4.79 -24.81 -4.63
N GLY A 139 -5.26 -23.56 -4.63
CA GLY A 139 -4.62 -22.45 -3.91
C GLY A 139 -3.39 -21.83 -4.59
N LYS A 140 -2.83 -22.45 -5.63
CA LYS A 140 -1.69 -21.95 -6.40
C LYS A 140 -2.21 -21.16 -7.61
N GLY A 141 -1.78 -19.92 -7.77
CA GLY A 141 -2.15 -19.07 -8.91
C GLY A 141 -0.96 -18.87 -9.85
N ILE A 142 -1.21 -18.90 -11.14
CA ILE A 142 -0.21 -18.63 -12.18
C ILE A 142 -0.77 -17.61 -13.17
N ALA A 143 0.03 -16.58 -13.47
CA ALA A 143 -0.27 -15.63 -14.54
C ALA A 143 0.65 -15.94 -15.72
N PHE A 144 0.14 -15.90 -16.94
CA PHE A 144 0.87 -16.32 -18.14
C PHE A 144 0.41 -15.57 -19.40
N ILE A 145 1.23 -15.62 -20.45
CA ILE A 145 0.91 -15.11 -21.78
C ILE A 145 0.31 -16.26 -22.61
N PRO A 146 -0.78 -16.06 -23.38
CA PRO A 146 -1.47 -17.14 -24.11
C PRO A 146 -0.58 -17.97 -25.03
N GLU A 147 0.47 -17.37 -25.59
CA GLU A 147 1.44 -18.04 -26.46
C GLU A 147 2.28 -19.08 -25.71
N LYS A 148 2.39 -19.00 -24.37
CA LYS A 148 3.12 -19.96 -23.52
C LYS A 148 2.22 -20.70 -22.53
N LYS A 149 0.98 -21.00 -22.95
CA LYS A 149 -0.05 -21.61 -22.09
C LYS A 149 0.27 -23.06 -21.70
N GLU A 150 0.94 -23.80 -22.57
CA GLU A 150 1.30 -25.20 -22.32
C GLU A 150 2.43 -25.29 -21.29
N GLU A 151 3.48 -24.49 -21.45
CA GLU A 151 4.61 -24.42 -20.51
C GLU A 151 4.14 -23.91 -19.14
N ALA A 152 3.22 -22.95 -19.11
CA ALA A 152 2.60 -22.49 -17.86
C ALA A 152 1.79 -23.60 -17.17
N MET A 153 1.06 -24.41 -17.94
CA MET A 153 0.29 -25.54 -17.41
C MET A 153 1.22 -26.60 -16.82
N GLU A 154 2.26 -27.00 -17.55
CA GLU A 154 3.25 -27.98 -17.10
C GLU A 154 3.93 -27.52 -15.81
N ALA A 155 4.43 -26.29 -15.78
CA ALA A 155 5.04 -25.71 -14.59
C ALA A 155 4.07 -25.69 -13.39
N LEU A 156 2.79 -25.41 -13.63
CA LEU A 156 1.78 -25.45 -12.56
C LEU A 156 1.58 -26.88 -12.02
N LEU A 157 1.53 -27.89 -12.89
CA LEU A 157 1.39 -29.29 -12.50
C LEU A 157 2.59 -29.76 -11.68
N GLU A 158 3.81 -29.44 -12.13
CA GLU A 158 5.05 -29.71 -11.41
C GLU A 158 5.04 -29.05 -10.03
N ARG A 159 4.70 -27.75 -9.97
CA ARG A 159 4.65 -27.01 -8.71
C ARG A 159 3.60 -27.55 -7.76
N ILE A 160 2.48 -28.10 -8.25
CA ILE A 160 1.47 -28.73 -7.40
C ILE A 160 2.05 -29.97 -6.70
N ASN A 161 3.02 -30.66 -7.32
CA ASN A 161 3.74 -31.82 -6.80
C ASN A 161 2.79 -32.96 -6.35
N LYS A 162 1.78 -33.26 -7.18
CA LYS A 162 0.86 -34.39 -6.95
C LYS A 162 1.42 -35.62 -7.67
N LYS A 163 1.65 -36.71 -6.94
CA LYS A 163 2.21 -37.96 -7.49
C LYS A 163 1.31 -38.62 -8.54
N VAL A 164 0.00 -38.58 -8.34
CA VAL A 164 -0.98 -39.21 -9.23
C VAL A 164 -2.10 -38.23 -9.56
N TRP A 165 -2.32 -38.01 -10.85
CA TRP A 165 -3.39 -37.17 -11.37
C TRP A 165 -4.53 -38.04 -11.89
N SER A 166 -5.77 -37.70 -11.53
CA SER A 166 -6.93 -38.31 -12.16
C SER A 166 -7.11 -37.68 -13.55
N TYR A 167 -7.58 -38.45 -14.52
CA TYR A 167 -7.92 -37.95 -15.85
C TYR A 167 -8.87 -36.75 -15.80
N HIS A 168 -9.83 -36.78 -14.88
CA HIS A 168 -10.77 -35.68 -14.69
C HIS A 168 -10.11 -34.41 -14.10
N ASP A 169 -9.15 -34.53 -13.18
CA ASP A 169 -8.38 -33.37 -12.70
C ASP A 169 -7.57 -32.75 -13.87
N LEU A 170 -6.93 -33.59 -14.69
CA LEU A 170 -6.14 -33.12 -15.85
C LEU A 170 -7.02 -32.45 -16.89
N ALA A 171 -8.18 -33.04 -17.23
CA ALA A 171 -9.12 -32.45 -18.18
C ALA A 171 -9.64 -31.09 -17.69
N LYS A 172 -9.92 -30.96 -16.38
CA LYS A 172 -10.29 -29.67 -15.78
C LYS A 172 -9.17 -28.64 -15.90
N ILE A 173 -7.93 -29.04 -15.66
CA ILE A 173 -6.77 -28.13 -15.77
C ILE A 173 -6.56 -27.72 -17.23
N ARG A 174 -6.52 -28.66 -18.17
CA ARG A 174 -6.40 -28.35 -19.62
C ARG A 174 -7.45 -27.35 -20.09
N LYS A 175 -8.70 -27.54 -19.66
CA LYS A 175 -9.80 -26.62 -19.96
C LYS A 175 -9.57 -25.20 -19.42
N LEU A 176 -8.93 -25.05 -18.26
CA LEU A 176 -8.61 -23.72 -17.71
C LEU A 176 -7.54 -22.97 -18.52
N PHE A 177 -6.65 -23.70 -19.20
CA PHE A 177 -5.61 -23.13 -20.05
C PHE A 177 -6.00 -23.08 -21.52
N ASP A 178 -7.20 -23.56 -21.90
CA ASP A 178 -7.64 -23.67 -23.30
C ASP A 178 -6.66 -24.50 -24.17
N VAL A 179 -6.12 -25.59 -23.61
CA VAL A 179 -5.28 -26.55 -24.31
C VAL A 179 -6.17 -27.70 -24.81
N LYS A 180 -6.05 -28.03 -26.11
CA LYS A 180 -6.84 -29.10 -26.76
C LYS A 180 -6.29 -30.49 -26.41
#